data_AF-A0A3M9Y2E0-F1
#
_entry.id   AF-A0A3M9Y2E0-F1
#
_cell.length_a   1.000
_cell.length_b   1.000
_cell.length_c   1.000
_cell.angle_alpha   90.00
_cell.angle_beta   90.00
_cell.angle_gamma   90.00
#
_symmetry.space_group_name_H-M   'P 1'
#
loop_
_entity.id
_entity.type
_entity.pdbx_description
1 polymer ?
#
loop_
_entity_poly.entity_id
_entity_poly.type
_entity_poly.pdbx_seq_one_letter_code
_entity_poly.pdbx_strand_id
1 'polypeptide(L)'
;MRSPGYLLNPGDMFQVDVERVLYATGKPKNPQEIARLDKLLREREEREAAAEAKDAALRAAKRQELADKLKAGDRGGGEGPSAEASEQAAGETAVEAESEAAVEAAATDADAAGMLGEDGEPMTEDERAAQHKRQLKKLIQDAKTLLKDGQDKMSAKHKQRVRLFLSEAKRAISRLGKNAAALDPDADLSRDSVMTQLATILKGLNLDHAQQAKADADAADAAVVDTAEPTPQTWEQELQTLTKAEQDALARLLAEDAENPVDETKPYLTPWQPRRYIAPFAFIPRYLEVNQNICAAVYLRHPVARRGEAEVPTPFPIDQNQLAFNWYLRRR
;
A
#
# COMPACT_ATOMS: atom_id res chain seq x y z
N MET A 1 -28.79 -1.77 10.61
CA MET A 1 -30.04 -1.46 11.34
C MET A 1 -29.87 -1.83 12.80
N ARG A 2 -30.14 -0.91 13.74
CA ARG A 2 -29.99 -1.13 15.19
C ARG A 2 -31.06 -2.09 15.77
N SER A 3 -32.13 -2.35 15.03
CA SER A 3 -33.25 -3.21 15.44
C SER A 3 -33.62 -4.20 14.32
N PRO A 4 -33.10 -5.44 14.33
CA PRO A 4 -33.31 -6.40 13.24
C PRO A 4 -34.75 -6.91 13.14
N GLY A 5 -35.57 -6.75 14.19
CA GLY A 5 -36.98 -7.16 14.20
C GLY A 5 -37.97 -6.04 13.85
N TYR A 6 -37.49 -4.85 13.50
CA TYR A 6 -38.37 -3.73 13.16
C TYR A 6 -38.95 -3.92 11.75
N LEU A 7 -40.28 -3.98 11.64
CA LEU A 7 -40.96 -3.97 10.35
C LEU A 7 -40.96 -2.55 9.79
N LEU A 8 -40.44 -2.39 8.58
CA LEU A 8 -40.44 -1.10 7.89
C LEU A 8 -41.88 -0.67 7.59
N ASN A 9 -42.23 0.51 8.06
CA ASN A 9 -43.48 1.17 7.75
C ASN A 9 -43.27 2.17 6.60
N PRO A 10 -44.28 2.40 5.76
CA PRO A 10 -44.24 3.44 4.74
C PRO A 10 -43.84 4.80 5.35
N GLY A 11 -42.84 5.46 4.76
CA GLY A 11 -42.22 6.68 5.26
C GLY A 11 -40.91 6.46 6.02
N ASP A 12 -40.59 5.23 6.42
CA ASP A 12 -39.34 4.95 7.13
C ASP A 12 -38.13 5.10 6.21
N MET A 13 -37.14 5.85 6.70
CA MET A 13 -35.84 6.03 6.04
C MET A 13 -34.81 5.10 6.68
N PHE A 14 -34.05 4.41 5.85
CA PHE A 14 -32.89 3.64 6.30
C PHE A 14 -31.64 4.03 5.51
N GLN A 15 -30.53 4.15 6.23
CA GLN A 15 -29.23 4.48 5.68
C GLN A 15 -28.27 3.31 5.90
N VAL A 16 -27.46 3.03 4.87
CA VAL A 16 -26.41 2.02 4.91
C VAL A 16 -25.06 2.74 4.84
N ASP A 17 -24.07 2.15 5.50
CA ASP A 17 -22.70 2.60 5.40
C ASP A 17 -22.19 2.50 3.94
N VAL A 18 -21.64 3.60 3.44
CA VAL A 18 -21.23 3.76 2.04
C VAL A 18 -20.13 2.77 1.69
N GLU A 19 -19.17 2.53 2.59
CA GLU A 19 -18.06 1.61 2.32
C GLU A 19 -18.55 0.18 2.12
N ARG A 20 -19.59 -0.23 2.85
CA ARG A 20 -20.21 -1.55 2.70
C ARG A 20 -20.93 -1.69 1.37
N VAL A 21 -21.60 -0.62 0.91
CA VAL A 21 -22.28 -0.61 -0.40
C VAL A 21 -21.26 -0.70 -1.52
N LEU A 22 -20.19 0.10 -1.47
CA LEU A 22 -19.12 0.09 -2.46
C LEU A 22 -18.41 -1.27 -2.48
N TYR A 23 -18.25 -1.93 -1.33
CA TYR A 23 -17.75 -3.30 -1.25
C TYR A 23 -18.67 -4.34 -1.87
N ALA A 24 -19.97 -4.31 -1.57
CA ALA A 24 -20.93 -5.27 -2.09
C ALA A 24 -21.16 -5.14 -3.60
N THR A 25 -21.18 -3.91 -4.10
CA THR A 25 -21.48 -3.59 -5.51
C THR A 25 -20.21 -3.50 -6.38
N GLY A 26 -19.06 -3.32 -5.75
CA GLY A 26 -17.78 -3.17 -6.44
C GLY A 26 -17.14 -4.48 -6.87
N LYS A 27 -16.10 -4.36 -7.69
CA LYS A 27 -15.22 -5.47 -8.05
C LYS A 27 -14.44 -5.92 -6.79
N PRO A 28 -14.41 -7.23 -6.49
CA PRO A 28 -13.67 -7.73 -5.33
C PRO A 28 -12.16 -7.56 -5.53
N LYS A 29 -11.45 -7.31 -4.42
CA LYS A 29 -9.98 -7.33 -4.37
C LYS A 29 -9.45 -8.73 -4.66
N ASN A 30 -8.24 -8.81 -5.21
CA ASN A 30 -7.54 -10.08 -5.39
C ASN A 30 -7.07 -10.65 -4.03
N PRO A 31 -6.86 -11.96 -3.88
CA PRO A 31 -6.41 -12.54 -2.61
C PRO A 31 -5.12 -11.92 -2.05
N GLN A 32 -4.21 -11.49 -2.91
CA GLN A 32 -2.97 -10.81 -2.51
C GLN A 32 -3.22 -9.40 -1.96
N GLU A 33 -4.13 -8.65 -2.58
CA GLU A 33 -4.54 -7.31 -2.14
C GLU A 33 -5.30 -7.39 -0.80
N ILE A 34 -6.11 -8.44 -0.61
CA ILE A 34 -6.79 -8.70 0.67
C ILE A 34 -5.75 -8.97 1.76
N ALA A 35 -4.76 -9.83 1.50
CA ALA A 35 -3.70 -10.09 2.48
C ALA A 35 -2.87 -8.84 2.83
N ARG A 36 -2.65 -7.93 1.86
CA ARG A 36 -2.01 -6.63 2.11
C ARG A 36 -2.90 -5.73 2.97
N LEU A 37 -4.18 -5.63 2.67
CA LEU A 37 -5.15 -4.87 3.46
C LEU A 37 -5.20 -5.38 4.91
N ASP A 38 -5.29 -6.70 5.13
CA ASP A 38 -5.30 -7.28 6.47
C ASP A 38 -4.03 -6.94 7.25
N LYS A 39 -2.87 -6.93 6.57
CA LYS A 39 -1.60 -6.51 7.17
C LYS A 39 -1.63 -5.03 7.57
N LEU A 40 -2.09 -4.15 6.67
CA LEU A 40 -2.20 -2.71 6.92
C LEU A 40 -3.17 -2.40 8.07
N LEU A 41 -4.30 -3.10 8.13
CA LEU A 41 -5.29 -2.94 9.20
C LEU A 41 -4.69 -3.35 10.55
N ARG A 42 -3.97 -4.47 10.62
CA ARG A 42 -3.27 -4.89 11.85
C ARG A 42 -2.21 -3.88 12.29
N GLU A 43 -1.38 -3.42 11.36
CA GLU A 43 -0.37 -2.39 11.66
C GLU A 43 -1.01 -1.09 12.16
N ARG A 44 -2.20 -0.73 11.63
CA ARG A 44 -2.97 0.42 12.09
C ARG A 44 -3.54 0.20 13.48
N GLU A 45 -4.18 -0.94 13.74
CA GLU A 45 -4.72 -1.31 15.05
C GLU A 45 -3.62 -1.33 16.12
N GLU A 46 -2.43 -1.85 15.81
CA GLU A 46 -1.27 -1.84 16.70
C GLU A 46 -0.78 -0.42 17.00
N ARG A 47 -0.75 0.46 15.98
CA ARG A 47 -0.39 1.88 16.16
C ARG A 47 -1.42 2.64 16.98
N GLU A 48 -2.71 2.42 16.72
CA GLU A 48 -3.81 3.02 17.47
C GLU A 48 -3.78 2.54 18.94
N ALA A 49 -3.61 1.24 19.18
CA ALA A 49 -3.46 0.69 20.53
C ALA A 49 -2.21 1.25 21.25
N ALA A 50 -1.08 1.39 20.55
CA ALA A 50 0.12 2.00 21.12
C ALA A 50 -0.07 3.50 21.44
N ALA A 51 -0.81 4.23 20.60
CA ALA A 51 -1.17 5.63 20.86
C ALA A 51 -2.12 5.77 22.06
N GLU A 52 -3.16 4.93 22.13
CA GLU A 52 -4.08 4.89 23.27
C GLU A 52 -3.37 4.52 24.58
N ALA A 53 -2.42 3.59 24.53
CA ALA A 53 -1.60 3.22 25.68
C ALA A 53 -0.70 4.38 26.15
N LYS A 54 -0.08 5.12 25.22
CA LYS A 54 0.71 6.33 25.53
C LYS A 54 -0.17 7.42 26.14
N ASP A 55 -1.35 7.67 25.57
CA ASP A 55 -2.30 8.65 26.09
C ASP A 55 -2.82 8.26 27.48
N ALA A 56 -3.12 6.98 27.70
CA ALA A 56 -3.53 6.46 29.00
C ALA A 56 -2.40 6.61 30.05
N ALA A 57 -1.15 6.33 29.67
CA ALA A 57 0.01 6.52 30.54
C ALA A 57 0.22 8.00 30.90
N LEU A 58 0.07 8.92 29.93
CA LEU A 58 0.18 10.36 30.16
C LEU A 58 -0.96 10.87 31.08
N ARG A 59 -2.19 10.38 30.89
CA ARG A 59 -3.31 10.69 31.81
C ARG A 59 -3.07 10.14 33.22
N ALA A 60 -2.51 8.94 33.34
CA ALA A 60 -2.17 8.34 34.63
C ALA A 60 -1.06 9.13 35.34
N ALA A 61 -0.01 9.55 34.63
CA ALA A 61 1.07 10.38 35.16
C ALA A 61 0.54 11.74 35.65
N LYS A 62 -0.27 12.44 34.83
CA LYS A 62 -0.93 13.70 35.24
C LYS A 62 -1.81 13.51 36.49
N ARG A 63 -2.49 12.36 36.62
CA ARG A 63 -3.31 12.04 37.79
C ARG A 63 -2.47 11.80 39.04
N GLN A 64 -1.30 11.16 38.91
CA GLN A 64 -0.36 10.96 40.02
C GLN A 64 0.25 12.29 40.49
N GLU A 65 0.69 13.14 39.56
CA GLU A 65 1.20 14.49 39.91
C GLU A 65 0.16 15.34 40.65
N LEU A 66 -1.11 15.29 40.24
CA LEU A 66 -2.19 16.01 40.92
C LEU A 66 -2.42 15.45 42.34
N ALA A 67 -2.37 14.12 42.50
CA ALA A 67 -2.49 13.47 43.80
C ALA A 67 -1.31 13.81 44.74
N ASP A 68 -0.10 13.90 44.22
CA ASP A 68 1.08 14.28 45.00
C ASP A 68 1.05 15.76 45.42
N LYS A 69 0.55 16.66 44.55
CA LYS A 69 0.29 18.06 44.90
C LYS A 69 -0.76 18.20 46.01
N LEU A 70 -1.84 17.41 45.96
CA LEU A 70 -2.85 17.39 47.01
C LEU A 70 -2.30 16.86 48.35
N LYS A 71 -1.42 15.86 48.33
CA LYS A 71 -0.75 15.34 49.55
C LYS A 71 0.29 16.29 50.11
N ALA A 72 0.98 17.07 49.27
CA ALA A 72 1.91 18.10 49.72
C ALA A 72 1.20 19.30 50.36
N GLY A 73 -0.06 19.57 49.98
CA GLY A 73 -0.90 20.61 50.57
C GLY A 73 -1.44 20.31 51.98
N ASP A 74 -1.39 19.05 52.44
CA ASP A 74 -1.98 18.61 53.72
C ASP A 74 -0.99 18.67 54.92
N ARG A 75 0.17 19.31 54.76
CA ARG A 75 1.12 19.60 55.88
C ARG A 75 1.05 21.06 56.34
N GLY A 76 -0.12 21.67 56.28
CA GLY A 76 -0.40 22.98 56.83
C GLY A 76 -1.83 23.04 57.30
N GLY A 77 -2.07 22.78 58.59
CA GLY A 77 -3.38 23.03 59.18
C GLY A 77 -3.71 24.52 59.14
N GLY A 78 -4.90 24.85 58.66
CA GLY A 78 -5.47 26.19 58.80
C GLY A 78 -6.34 26.62 57.62
N GLU A 79 -7.66 26.48 57.81
CA GLU A 79 -8.76 27.18 57.12
C GLU A 79 -9.04 26.83 55.64
N GLY A 80 -10.19 26.20 55.42
CA GLY A 80 -10.82 26.14 54.10
C GLY A 80 -11.24 27.53 53.61
N PRO A 81 -11.44 27.68 52.30
CA PRO A 81 -12.82 27.94 51.90
C PRO A 81 -13.25 27.23 50.61
N SER A 82 -14.57 27.01 50.57
CA SER A 82 -15.50 26.98 49.43
C SER A 82 -15.02 26.50 48.06
N ALA A 83 -15.67 25.43 47.62
CA ALA A 83 -15.93 25.18 46.21
C ALA A 83 -16.57 26.41 45.55
N GLU A 84 -16.08 26.75 44.35
CA GLU A 84 -16.76 27.30 43.18
C GLU A 84 -15.83 28.24 42.39
N ALA A 85 -15.84 28.05 41.06
CA ALA A 85 -15.32 28.95 40.03
C ALA A 85 -13.80 29.07 39.82
N SER A 86 -13.29 28.37 38.80
CA SER A 86 -12.61 29.00 37.64
C SER A 86 -12.16 27.93 36.64
N GLU A 87 -13.13 27.36 35.93
CA GLU A 87 -12.91 26.79 34.61
C GLU A 87 -12.97 27.97 33.61
N GLN A 88 -12.12 27.97 32.58
CA GLN A 88 -11.89 29.03 31.57
C GLN A 88 -10.91 30.15 31.94
N ALA A 89 -9.65 29.97 31.52
CA ALA A 89 -8.94 30.92 30.65
C ALA A 89 -7.45 30.51 30.57
N ALA A 90 -7.04 29.91 29.45
CA ALA A 90 -5.67 29.98 28.88
C ALA A 90 -5.58 29.04 27.67
N GLY A 91 -6.24 29.43 26.58
CA GLY A 91 -5.86 28.99 25.24
C GLY A 91 -4.83 29.96 24.68
N GLU A 92 -3.89 29.41 23.92
CA GLU A 92 -3.03 30.07 22.93
C GLU A 92 -2.02 31.10 23.44
N THR A 93 -0.74 30.70 23.51
CA THR A 93 0.38 31.24 22.70
C THR A 93 1.70 30.73 23.28
N ALA A 94 2.30 29.70 22.67
CA ALA A 94 3.74 29.36 22.74
C ALA A 94 3.98 27.99 22.05
N VAL A 95 3.67 27.92 20.76
CA VAL A 95 4.22 26.89 19.87
C VAL A 95 4.59 27.67 18.64
N GLU A 96 5.87 28.04 18.53
CA GLU A 96 6.58 28.53 17.33
C GLU A 96 7.97 28.98 17.79
N ALA A 97 8.87 28.00 18.03
CA ALA A 97 10.33 28.14 18.02
C ALA A 97 10.99 26.84 18.50
N GLU A 98 10.78 25.70 17.82
CA GLU A 98 11.63 24.50 18.02
C GLU A 98 11.47 23.44 16.91
N SER A 99 11.25 23.86 15.65
CA SER A 99 11.10 22.95 14.50
C SER A 99 12.21 23.05 13.45
N GLU A 100 13.35 23.68 13.76
CA GLU A 100 14.45 23.85 12.78
C GLU A 100 15.74 23.09 13.11
N ALA A 101 15.78 22.26 14.17
CA ALA A 101 17.01 21.55 14.57
C ALA A 101 17.00 20.02 14.31
N ALA A 102 15.97 19.47 13.63
CA ALA A 102 15.82 18.02 13.45
C ALA A 102 15.93 17.52 12.00
N VAL A 103 16.26 18.37 11.03
CA VAL A 103 16.30 18.00 9.59
C VAL A 103 17.72 17.73 9.06
N GLU A 104 18.78 18.02 9.83
CA GLU A 104 20.18 17.82 9.41
C GLU A 104 20.85 16.54 9.95
N ALA A 105 20.08 15.54 10.40
CA ALA A 105 20.63 14.26 10.90
C ALA A 105 20.06 13.01 10.20
N ALA A 106 19.41 13.15 9.03
CA ALA A 106 18.71 12.05 8.36
C ALA A 106 19.34 11.58 7.04
N ALA A 107 20.50 12.12 6.63
CA ALA A 107 21.08 11.86 5.30
C ALA A 107 22.33 10.95 5.29
N THR A 108 22.78 10.40 6.44
CA THR A 108 23.99 9.55 6.48
C THR A 108 23.77 8.10 6.94
N ASP A 109 22.55 7.66 7.24
CA ASP A 109 22.29 6.33 7.83
C ASP A 109 21.79 5.25 6.84
N ALA A 110 21.94 5.46 5.52
CA ALA A 110 21.54 4.46 4.53
C ALA A 110 22.59 3.35 4.27
N ASP A 111 23.86 3.56 4.64
CA ASP A 111 24.93 2.56 4.45
C ASP A 111 25.22 1.72 5.71
N ALA A 112 24.68 2.09 6.88
CA ALA A 112 24.92 1.39 8.14
C ALA A 112 23.93 0.25 8.45
N ALA A 113 22.76 0.23 7.80
CA ALA A 113 21.69 -0.73 8.09
C ALA A 113 21.99 -2.19 7.67
N GLY A 114 23.06 -2.42 6.91
CA GLY A 114 23.50 -3.75 6.49
C GLY A 114 24.40 -4.50 7.48
N MET A 115 24.77 -3.88 8.61
CA MET A 115 25.81 -4.41 9.50
C MET A 115 25.32 -4.87 10.88
N LEU A 116 24.01 -4.82 11.14
CA LEU A 116 23.39 -5.20 12.41
C LEU A 116 22.67 -6.54 12.30
N GLY A 117 22.96 -7.45 13.23
CA GLY A 117 22.23 -8.70 13.40
C GLY A 117 20.85 -8.47 14.03
N GLU A 118 20.07 -9.53 14.15
CA GLU A 118 18.71 -9.50 14.75
C GLU A 118 18.70 -8.92 16.19
N ASP A 119 19.87 -8.89 16.85
CA ASP A 119 20.08 -8.43 18.23
C ASP A 119 20.92 -7.14 18.37
N GLY A 120 21.23 -6.42 17.27
CA GLY A 120 21.92 -5.11 17.34
C GLY A 120 23.43 -5.15 17.68
N GLU A 121 24.03 -6.33 17.79
CA GLU A 121 25.48 -6.54 17.89
C GLU A 121 26.13 -6.60 16.48
N PRO A 122 27.43 -6.28 16.34
CA PRO A 122 28.16 -6.44 15.09
C PRO A 122 28.17 -7.92 14.69
N MET A 123 27.50 -8.22 13.58
CA MET A 123 27.32 -9.58 13.05
C MET A 123 28.58 -10.43 13.10
N THR A 124 28.45 -11.66 13.60
CA THR A 124 29.53 -12.66 13.59
C THR A 124 29.91 -13.03 12.15
N GLU A 125 31.15 -13.48 11.92
CA GLU A 125 31.66 -13.79 10.57
C GLU A 125 30.80 -14.85 9.84
N ASP A 126 30.26 -15.80 10.61
CA ASP A 126 29.35 -16.85 10.12
C ASP A 126 27.98 -16.29 9.68
N GLU A 127 27.43 -15.31 10.41
CA GLU A 127 26.17 -14.68 10.04
C GLU A 127 26.30 -13.81 8.78
N ARG A 128 27.44 -13.11 8.63
CA ARG A 128 27.76 -12.35 7.40
C ARG A 128 27.85 -13.28 6.20
N ALA A 129 28.57 -14.40 6.34
CA ALA A 129 28.65 -15.43 5.29
C ALA A 129 27.26 -15.98 4.93
N ALA A 130 26.37 -16.19 5.91
CA ALA A 130 25.01 -16.62 5.66
C ALA A 130 24.18 -15.57 4.89
N GLN A 131 24.32 -14.29 5.23
CA GLN A 131 23.68 -13.19 4.51
C GLN A 131 24.18 -13.06 3.07
N HIS A 132 25.50 -13.09 2.85
CA HIS A 132 26.08 -13.08 1.50
C HIS A 132 25.60 -14.27 0.66
N LYS A 133 25.47 -15.46 1.27
CA LYS A 133 24.90 -16.63 0.60
C LYS A 133 23.44 -16.44 0.20
N ARG A 134 22.63 -15.77 1.04
CA ARG A 134 21.22 -15.44 0.75
C ARG A 134 21.15 -14.41 -0.39
N GLN A 135 21.97 -13.37 -0.36
CA GLN A 135 22.05 -12.34 -1.40
C GLN A 135 22.49 -12.92 -2.75
N LEU A 136 23.56 -13.74 -2.78
CA LEU A 136 24.04 -14.39 -4.00
C LEU A 136 22.99 -15.34 -4.62
N LYS A 137 22.18 -16.01 -3.80
CA LYS A 137 21.06 -16.84 -4.29
C LYS A 137 19.98 -16.01 -4.98
N LYS A 138 19.63 -14.84 -4.44
CA LYS A 138 18.67 -13.90 -5.07
C LYS A 138 19.21 -13.40 -6.41
N LEU A 139 20.46 -12.91 -6.43
CA LEU A 139 21.11 -12.45 -7.66
C LEU A 139 21.21 -13.53 -8.76
N ILE A 140 21.41 -14.79 -8.37
CA ILE A 140 21.39 -15.93 -9.30
C ILE A 140 19.99 -16.18 -9.88
N GLN A 141 18.92 -15.97 -9.09
CA GLN A 141 17.54 -16.08 -9.57
C GLN A 141 17.24 -14.96 -10.56
N ASP A 142 17.61 -13.72 -10.22
CA ASP A 142 17.41 -12.54 -11.08
C ASP A 142 18.20 -12.64 -12.39
N ALA A 143 19.45 -13.12 -12.34
CA ALA A 143 20.24 -13.36 -13.54
C ALA A 143 19.65 -14.47 -14.44
N LYS A 144 18.96 -15.45 -13.86
CA LYS A 144 18.26 -16.52 -14.60
C LYS A 144 16.95 -16.05 -15.21
N THR A 145 16.18 -15.19 -14.53
CA THR A 145 14.98 -14.57 -15.10
C THR A 145 15.37 -13.65 -16.25
N LEU A 146 16.43 -12.85 -16.09
CA LEU A 146 16.97 -11.99 -17.16
C LEU A 146 17.41 -12.79 -18.41
N LEU A 147 18.04 -13.95 -18.24
CA LEU A 147 18.40 -14.84 -19.35
C LEU A 147 17.21 -15.57 -19.99
N LYS A 148 16.05 -15.64 -19.33
CA LYS A 148 14.82 -16.23 -19.88
C LYS A 148 13.98 -15.18 -20.61
N ASP A 149 13.75 -14.04 -19.97
CA ASP A 149 12.84 -12.99 -20.46
C ASP A 149 13.55 -12.03 -21.43
N GLY A 150 14.87 -11.88 -21.31
CA GLY A 150 15.71 -10.99 -22.12
C GLY A 150 16.41 -11.68 -23.30
N GLN A 151 15.99 -12.88 -23.72
CA GLN A 151 16.66 -13.60 -24.81
C GLN A 151 16.71 -12.82 -26.12
N ASP A 152 15.71 -12.00 -26.43
CA ASP A 152 15.67 -11.24 -27.67
C ASP A 152 16.27 -9.83 -27.55
N LYS A 153 16.45 -9.33 -26.31
CA LYS A 153 16.86 -7.93 -26.04
C LYS A 153 18.32 -7.77 -25.64
N MET A 154 19.04 -8.87 -25.37
CA MET A 154 20.43 -8.82 -24.88
C MET A 154 21.44 -9.20 -25.96
N SER A 155 22.47 -8.37 -26.13
CA SER A 155 23.61 -8.66 -27.01
C SER A 155 24.36 -9.95 -26.60
N ALA A 156 24.96 -10.64 -27.56
CA ALA A 156 25.69 -11.90 -27.33
C ALA A 156 26.79 -11.75 -26.26
N LYS A 157 27.48 -10.59 -26.24
CA LYS A 157 28.50 -10.26 -25.21
C LYS A 157 27.88 -10.13 -23.82
N HIS A 158 26.72 -9.49 -23.70
CA HIS A 158 25.99 -9.38 -22.43
C HIS A 158 25.53 -10.74 -21.92
N LYS A 159 24.98 -11.60 -22.80
CA LYS A 159 24.62 -12.98 -22.44
C LYS A 159 25.83 -13.80 -21.98
N GLN A 160 26.99 -13.63 -22.62
CA GLN A 160 28.23 -14.29 -22.20
C GLN A 160 28.65 -13.84 -20.79
N ARG A 161 28.59 -12.53 -20.50
CA ARG A 161 28.93 -11.98 -19.18
C ARG A 161 27.97 -12.41 -18.07
N VAL A 162 26.67 -12.44 -18.35
CA VAL A 162 25.66 -12.94 -17.38
C VAL A 162 25.85 -14.44 -17.11
N ARG A 163 26.25 -15.24 -18.12
CA ARG A 163 26.60 -16.65 -17.92
C ARG A 163 27.90 -16.83 -17.13
N LEU A 164 28.91 -15.99 -17.36
CA LEU A 164 30.16 -15.98 -16.57
C LEU A 164 29.87 -15.61 -15.12
N PHE A 165 29.11 -14.54 -14.88
CA PHE A 165 28.60 -14.15 -13.56
C PHE A 165 27.88 -15.31 -12.86
N LEU A 166 26.97 -16.00 -13.56
CA LEU A 166 26.25 -17.15 -13.00
C LEU A 166 27.19 -18.29 -12.60
N SER A 167 28.26 -18.51 -13.35
CA SER A 167 29.26 -19.55 -13.05
C SER A 167 30.11 -19.18 -11.84
N GLU A 168 30.51 -17.92 -11.73
CA GLU A 168 31.33 -17.41 -10.63
C GLU A 168 30.55 -17.23 -9.34
N ALA A 169 29.32 -16.73 -9.39
CA ALA A 169 28.43 -16.65 -8.23
C ALA A 169 28.12 -18.04 -7.64
N LYS A 170 27.96 -19.07 -8.50
CA LYS A 170 27.84 -20.47 -8.03
C LYS A 170 29.14 -20.99 -7.40
N ARG A 171 30.31 -20.58 -7.92
CA ARG A 171 31.63 -20.91 -7.36
C ARG A 171 31.86 -20.20 -6.02
N ALA A 172 31.37 -18.98 -5.84
CA ALA A 172 31.41 -18.25 -4.58
C ALA A 172 30.55 -18.94 -3.50
N ILE A 173 29.33 -19.34 -3.84
CA ILE A 173 28.44 -20.07 -2.92
C ILE A 173 29.04 -21.42 -2.48
N SER A 174 29.70 -22.15 -3.38
CA SER A 174 30.31 -23.44 -3.04
C SER A 174 31.56 -23.31 -2.17
N ARG A 175 32.27 -22.17 -2.24
CA ARG A 175 33.40 -21.83 -1.37
C ARG A 175 32.95 -21.32 0.00
N LEU A 176 31.84 -20.58 0.07
CA LEU A 176 31.24 -20.11 1.32
C LEU A 176 30.63 -21.24 2.16
N GLY A 177 30.29 -22.38 1.53
CA GLY A 177 29.67 -23.53 2.20
C GLY A 177 30.63 -24.64 2.67
N LYS A 178 31.92 -24.55 2.37
CA LYS A 178 32.93 -25.48 2.90
C LYS A 178 33.53 -24.86 4.16
N ASN A 179 33.52 -25.61 5.26
CA ASN A 179 34.08 -25.19 6.55
C ASN A 179 35.45 -24.54 6.35
N ALA A 180 35.56 -23.27 6.75
CA ALA A 180 36.77 -22.46 6.66
C ALA A 180 37.93 -22.99 7.54
N ALA A 181 37.69 -24.03 8.34
CA ALA A 181 38.67 -24.61 9.25
C ALA A 181 39.60 -25.67 8.64
N ALA A 182 39.49 -26.01 7.35
CA ALA A 182 40.20 -27.18 6.79
C ALA A 182 41.19 -26.92 5.65
N LEU A 183 41.40 -25.70 5.13
CA LEU A 183 42.34 -25.49 4.02
C LEU A 183 43.02 -24.11 4.08
N ASP A 184 44.36 -24.15 4.09
CA ASP A 184 45.38 -23.12 3.79
C ASP A 184 45.15 -21.64 4.18
N PRO A 185 46.13 -20.99 4.85
CA PRO A 185 46.07 -19.57 5.21
C PRO A 185 46.10 -18.60 4.01
N ASP A 186 46.34 -19.09 2.78
CA ASP A 186 46.23 -18.31 1.54
C ASP A 186 44.79 -18.24 0.96
N ALA A 187 43.81 -18.89 1.60
CA ALA A 187 42.44 -18.97 1.11
C ALA A 187 41.63 -17.66 1.27
N ASP A 188 41.97 -16.82 2.24
CA ASP A 188 41.29 -15.55 2.50
C ASP A 188 41.59 -14.50 1.42
N LEU A 189 42.82 -14.47 0.90
CA LEU A 189 43.15 -13.72 -0.32
C LEU A 189 42.28 -14.14 -1.51
N SER A 190 41.84 -15.40 -1.55
CA SER A 190 40.99 -15.91 -2.63
C SER A 190 39.51 -15.54 -2.47
N ARG A 191 39.00 -15.28 -1.25
CA ARG A 191 37.61 -14.87 -1.01
C ARG A 191 37.38 -13.45 -1.48
N ASP A 192 38.25 -12.53 -1.05
CA ASP A 192 38.21 -11.13 -1.49
C ASP A 192 38.51 -11.02 -2.99
N SER A 193 39.39 -11.88 -3.52
CA SER A 193 39.62 -11.98 -4.96
C SER A 193 38.36 -12.40 -5.74
N VAL A 194 37.58 -13.36 -5.24
CA VAL A 194 36.33 -13.78 -5.90
C VAL A 194 35.26 -12.70 -5.82
N MET A 195 35.16 -11.99 -4.69
CA MET A 195 34.20 -10.89 -4.54
C MET A 195 34.57 -9.67 -5.39
N THR A 196 35.86 -9.36 -5.52
CA THR A 196 36.35 -8.30 -6.43
C THR A 196 36.18 -8.68 -7.90
N GLN A 197 36.36 -9.96 -8.27
CA GLN A 197 36.03 -10.47 -9.61
C GLN A 197 34.53 -10.30 -9.91
N LEU A 198 33.66 -10.71 -8.99
CA LEU A 198 32.21 -10.57 -9.12
C LEU A 198 31.81 -9.10 -9.25
N ALA A 199 32.38 -8.22 -8.43
CA ALA A 199 32.19 -6.77 -8.52
C ALA A 199 32.67 -6.18 -9.85
N THR A 200 33.78 -6.69 -10.39
CA THR A 200 34.30 -6.28 -11.71
C THR A 200 33.39 -6.71 -12.85
N ILE A 201 32.81 -7.92 -12.76
CA ILE A 201 31.82 -8.40 -13.73
C ILE A 201 30.53 -7.59 -13.65
N LEU A 202 30.06 -7.25 -12.44
CA LEU A 202 28.90 -6.37 -12.25
C LEU A 202 29.14 -4.96 -12.78
N LYS A 203 30.31 -4.36 -12.49
CA LYS A 203 30.71 -3.07 -13.11
C LYS A 203 30.77 -3.18 -14.64
N GLY A 204 31.19 -4.32 -15.15
CA GLY A 204 31.16 -4.60 -16.58
C GLY A 204 29.76 -4.82 -17.17
N LEU A 205 28.75 -5.11 -16.34
CA LEU A 205 27.34 -5.18 -16.73
C LEU A 205 26.66 -3.81 -16.63
N ASN A 206 27.32 -2.80 -16.03
CA ASN A 206 26.78 -1.45 -15.96
C ASN A 206 26.83 -0.74 -17.33
N LEU A 207 25.62 -0.61 -17.90
CA LEU A 207 24.96 0.67 -18.21
C LEU A 207 25.49 1.55 -19.36
N ASP A 208 26.34 1.07 -20.26
CA ASP A 208 26.71 1.82 -21.49
C ASP A 208 25.77 1.61 -22.69
N HIS A 209 24.60 1.00 -22.48
CA HIS A 209 23.55 0.95 -23.50
C HIS A 209 22.93 2.32 -23.80
N ALA A 210 23.26 3.36 -23.00
CA ALA A 210 22.94 4.75 -23.31
C ALA A 210 23.91 5.41 -24.31
N GLN A 211 25.12 4.86 -24.51
CA GLN A 211 26.16 5.50 -25.33
C GLN A 211 26.59 4.72 -26.57
N GLN A 212 26.29 3.42 -26.67
CA GLN A 212 26.68 2.62 -27.84
C GLN A 212 25.67 2.60 -28.98
N ALA A 213 24.44 3.09 -28.80
CA ALA A 213 23.49 3.31 -29.90
C ALA A 213 23.83 4.56 -30.75
N LYS A 214 24.77 5.40 -30.29
CA LYS A 214 25.15 6.67 -30.92
C LYS A 214 26.36 6.56 -31.86
N ALA A 215 27.12 5.47 -31.83
CA ALA A 215 28.40 5.36 -32.57
C ALA A 215 28.30 4.65 -33.94
N ASP A 216 27.27 3.85 -34.20
CA ASP A 216 27.10 3.15 -35.50
C ASP A 216 26.24 3.95 -36.51
N ALA A 217 25.66 5.08 -36.09
CA ALA A 217 24.90 6.00 -36.96
C ALA A 217 25.74 7.13 -37.55
N ASP A 218 26.96 7.36 -37.06
CA ASP A 218 27.77 8.56 -37.32
C ASP A 218 28.68 8.48 -38.57
N ALA A 219 28.49 7.48 -39.44
CA ALA A 219 29.27 7.33 -40.68
C ALA A 219 28.51 7.72 -41.96
N ALA A 220 27.25 8.16 -41.88
CA ALA A 220 26.43 8.40 -43.07
C ALA A 220 25.72 9.76 -43.16
N ASP A 221 25.77 10.63 -42.14
CA ASP A 221 25.04 11.91 -42.22
C ASP A 221 25.83 13.09 -41.64
N ALA A 222 26.89 13.46 -42.36
CA ALA A 222 27.58 14.72 -42.15
C ALA A 222 26.83 15.87 -42.82
N ALA A 223 25.62 16.22 -42.35
CA ALA A 223 25.01 17.55 -42.57
C ALA A 223 23.65 17.78 -41.85
N VAL A 224 23.46 17.46 -40.56
CA VAL A 224 22.40 18.14 -39.79
C VAL A 224 22.82 18.37 -38.34
N VAL A 225 22.74 19.64 -37.96
CA VAL A 225 22.81 20.27 -36.63
C VAL A 225 22.57 19.32 -35.44
N ASP A 226 23.58 19.24 -34.58
CA ASP A 226 23.51 18.72 -33.22
C ASP A 226 22.49 19.52 -32.40
N THR A 227 21.29 18.96 -32.23
CA THR A 227 20.34 19.35 -31.20
C THR A 227 20.07 18.13 -30.33
N ALA A 228 21.00 17.89 -29.40
CA ALA A 228 20.73 17.05 -28.25
C ALA A 228 19.57 17.69 -27.47
N GLU A 229 18.37 17.12 -27.58
CA GLU A 229 17.25 17.54 -26.75
C GLU A 229 17.61 17.34 -25.26
N PRO A 230 17.53 18.39 -24.44
CA PRO A 230 17.83 18.29 -23.03
C PRO A 230 16.82 17.35 -22.38
N THR A 231 17.31 16.34 -21.67
CA THR A 231 16.46 15.51 -20.81
C THR A 231 15.85 16.45 -19.77
N PRO A 232 14.52 16.60 -19.74
CA PRO A 232 13.88 17.54 -18.84
C PRO A 232 14.19 17.14 -17.40
N GLN A 233 14.67 18.10 -16.60
CA GLN A 233 15.03 17.87 -15.19
C GLN A 233 13.86 18.15 -14.26
N THR A 234 12.78 18.74 -14.78
CA THR A 234 11.61 19.20 -14.03
C THR A 234 10.33 18.75 -14.74
N TRP A 235 9.31 18.36 -13.99
CA TRP A 235 8.00 17.94 -14.53
C TRP A 235 7.34 19.00 -15.43
N GLU A 236 7.61 20.29 -15.20
CA GLU A 236 7.14 21.40 -16.04
C GLU A 236 7.79 21.40 -17.43
N GLN A 237 9.06 21.02 -17.51
CA GLN A 237 9.79 20.90 -18.78
C GLN A 237 9.30 19.66 -19.54
N GLU A 238 9.02 18.56 -18.84
CA GLU A 238 8.37 17.37 -19.42
C GLU A 238 7.02 17.76 -20.05
N LEU A 239 6.15 18.47 -19.33
CA LEU A 239 4.87 18.94 -19.85
C LEU A 239 5.01 19.75 -21.15
N GLN A 240 6.06 20.57 -21.27
CA GLN A 240 6.32 21.37 -22.47
C GLN A 240 6.81 20.54 -23.66
N THR A 241 7.43 19.38 -23.42
CA THR A 241 7.81 18.43 -24.48
C THR A 241 6.63 17.63 -25.02
N LEU A 242 5.54 17.50 -24.25
CA LEU A 242 4.34 16.80 -24.69
C LEU A 242 3.60 17.61 -25.76
N THR A 243 3.09 16.91 -26.77
CA THR A 243 2.15 17.48 -27.73
C THR A 243 0.86 17.89 -27.01
N LYS A 244 0.11 18.84 -27.59
CA LYS A 244 -1.16 19.30 -27.00
C LYS A 244 -2.15 18.15 -26.76
N ALA A 245 -2.20 17.16 -27.66
CA ALA A 245 -3.05 15.99 -27.50
C ALA A 245 -2.63 15.12 -26.30
N GLU A 246 -1.33 15.00 -26.03
CA GLU A 246 -0.81 14.27 -24.87
C GLU A 246 -1.05 15.05 -23.57
N GLN A 247 -0.92 16.38 -23.60
CA GLN A 247 -1.27 17.24 -22.46
C GLN A 247 -2.76 17.12 -22.11
N ASP A 248 -3.65 17.13 -23.11
CA ASP A 248 -5.09 16.95 -22.91
C ASP A 248 -5.41 15.55 -22.36
N ALA A 249 -4.71 14.51 -22.86
CA ALA A 249 -4.86 13.14 -22.36
C ALA A 249 -4.37 13.00 -20.91
N LEU A 250 -3.23 13.60 -20.57
CA LEU A 250 -2.70 13.61 -19.21
C LEU A 250 -3.62 14.37 -18.25
N ALA A 251 -4.12 15.54 -18.66
CA ALA A 251 -5.08 16.31 -17.87
C ALA A 251 -6.35 15.50 -17.59
N ARG A 252 -6.82 14.73 -18.57
CA ARG A 252 -7.93 13.80 -18.39
C ARG A 252 -7.62 12.68 -17.41
N LEU A 253 -6.44 12.05 -17.51
CA LEU A 253 -6.03 10.99 -16.59
C LEU A 253 -5.89 11.50 -15.14
N LEU A 254 -5.34 12.70 -14.96
CA LEU A 254 -5.25 13.34 -13.66
C LEU A 254 -6.64 13.66 -13.08
N ALA A 255 -7.59 14.09 -13.92
CA ALA A 255 -8.97 14.28 -13.49
C ALA A 255 -9.64 12.96 -13.09
N GLU A 256 -9.42 11.88 -13.85
CA GLU A 256 -9.94 10.55 -13.53
C GLU A 256 -9.35 9.99 -12.21
N ASP A 257 -8.05 10.21 -11.96
CA ASP A 257 -7.40 9.83 -10.70
C ASP A 257 -7.86 10.70 -9.51
N ALA A 258 -8.13 11.99 -9.74
CA ALA A 258 -8.70 12.88 -8.73
C ALA A 258 -10.14 12.48 -8.33
N GLU A 259 -10.94 12.01 -9.29
CA GLU A 259 -12.30 11.53 -9.02
C GLU A 259 -12.32 10.18 -8.28
N ASN A 260 -11.38 9.27 -8.58
CA ASN A 260 -11.36 7.92 -8.06
C ASN A 260 -9.93 7.43 -7.77
N PRO A 261 -9.29 7.97 -6.71
CA PRO A 261 -7.90 7.67 -6.40
C PRO A 261 -7.72 6.22 -5.94
N VAL A 262 -6.52 5.68 -6.18
CA VAL A 262 -6.11 4.38 -5.64
C VAL A 262 -5.85 4.52 -4.14
N ASP A 263 -6.62 3.79 -3.33
CA ASP A 263 -6.50 3.77 -1.89
C ASP A 263 -6.50 2.33 -1.37
N GLU A 264 -5.33 1.87 -0.94
CA GLU A 264 -5.13 0.50 -0.47
C GLU A 264 -5.86 0.21 0.85
N THR A 265 -6.20 1.23 1.63
CA THR A 265 -6.81 1.10 2.97
C THR A 265 -8.29 0.71 2.92
N LYS A 266 -8.96 1.01 1.80
CA LYS A 266 -10.40 0.75 1.63
C LYS A 266 -10.67 -0.74 1.40
N PRO A 267 -11.80 -1.29 1.86
CA PRO A 267 -12.08 -2.73 1.76
C PRO A 267 -12.39 -3.22 0.34
N TYR A 268 -12.78 -2.31 -0.56
CA TYR A 268 -13.10 -2.59 -1.97
C TYR A 268 -11.96 -2.19 -2.91
N LEU A 269 -12.00 -2.69 -4.14
CA LEU A 269 -11.00 -2.32 -5.15
C LEU A 269 -11.13 -0.84 -5.52
N THR A 270 -10.00 -0.14 -5.50
CA THR A 270 -9.86 1.26 -5.96
C THR A 270 -8.88 1.30 -7.14
N PRO A 271 -9.17 1.98 -8.26
CA PRO A 271 -10.36 2.77 -8.52
C PRO A 271 -11.63 1.91 -8.50
N TRP A 272 -12.69 2.42 -7.87
CA TRP A 272 -13.95 1.71 -7.74
C TRP A 272 -14.54 1.40 -9.12
N GLN A 273 -14.95 0.14 -9.32
CA GLN A 273 -15.61 -0.33 -10.53
C GLN A 273 -16.75 -1.27 -10.14
N PRO A 274 -17.87 -1.28 -10.87
CA PRO A 274 -18.98 -2.18 -10.60
C PRO A 274 -18.57 -3.64 -10.77
N ARG A 275 -19.22 -4.53 -10.02
CA ARG A 275 -18.96 -5.96 -10.08
C ARG A 275 -19.29 -6.53 -11.46
N ARG A 276 -18.50 -7.53 -11.87
CA ARG A 276 -18.79 -8.32 -13.08
C ARG A 276 -20.18 -8.94 -12.95
N TYR A 277 -21.05 -8.66 -13.93
CA TYR A 277 -22.46 -9.08 -13.98
C TYR A 277 -23.39 -8.46 -12.92
N ILE A 278 -23.13 -7.24 -12.44
CA ILE A 278 -24.13 -6.52 -11.62
C ILE A 278 -25.37 -6.07 -12.43
N ALA A 279 -25.17 -5.72 -13.70
CA ALA A 279 -26.21 -5.17 -14.58
C ALA A 279 -27.55 -5.95 -14.63
N PRO A 280 -27.59 -7.28 -14.80
CA PRO A 280 -28.86 -8.03 -14.85
C PRO A 280 -29.65 -8.01 -13.53
N PHE A 281 -29.00 -7.69 -12.40
CA PHE A 281 -29.63 -7.64 -11.08
C PHE A 281 -29.81 -6.19 -10.58
N ALA A 282 -29.40 -5.19 -11.38
CA ALA A 282 -29.46 -3.79 -11.03
C ALA A 282 -30.84 -3.19 -11.33
N PHE A 283 -31.86 -3.63 -10.61
CA PHE A 283 -33.21 -3.04 -10.68
C PHE A 283 -33.62 -2.49 -9.31
N ILE A 284 -34.30 -1.34 -9.32
CA ILE A 284 -34.79 -0.69 -8.10
C ILE A 284 -36.31 -0.88 -8.06
N PRO A 285 -36.86 -1.52 -7.02
CA PRO A 285 -38.30 -1.72 -6.94
C PRO A 285 -39.03 -0.40 -6.71
N ARG A 286 -40.24 -0.29 -7.27
CA ARG A 286 -41.05 0.97 -7.26
C ARG A 286 -41.53 1.42 -5.87
N TYR A 287 -41.46 0.54 -4.88
CA TYR A 287 -41.80 0.83 -3.50
C TYR A 287 -40.62 1.37 -2.67
N LEU A 288 -39.42 1.45 -3.26
CA LEU A 288 -38.24 2.08 -2.68
C LEU A 288 -37.83 3.29 -3.50
N GLU A 289 -37.60 4.41 -2.82
CA GLU A 289 -36.88 5.54 -3.37
C GLU A 289 -35.47 5.50 -2.82
N VAL A 290 -34.47 5.47 -3.70
CA VAL A 290 -33.06 5.32 -3.32
C VAL A 290 -32.27 6.53 -3.77
N ASN A 291 -31.35 6.99 -2.92
CA ASN A 291 -30.35 7.98 -3.25
C ASN A 291 -28.97 7.35 -3.11
N GLN A 292 -28.30 7.12 -4.25
CA GLN A 292 -27.04 6.40 -4.34
C GLN A 292 -25.87 7.20 -3.74
N ASN A 293 -25.93 8.53 -3.80
CA ASN A 293 -24.83 9.41 -3.34
C ASN A 293 -24.57 9.24 -1.84
N ILE A 294 -25.66 9.13 -1.04
CA ILE A 294 -25.59 8.98 0.42
C ILE A 294 -25.88 7.54 0.88
N CYS A 295 -26.13 6.62 -0.05
CA CYS A 295 -26.51 5.23 0.23
C CYS A 295 -27.71 5.11 1.19
N ALA A 296 -28.72 5.94 0.98
CA ALA A 296 -29.95 5.96 1.76
C ALA A 296 -31.17 5.60 0.91
N ALA A 297 -32.20 5.06 1.56
CA ALA A 297 -33.45 4.74 0.91
C ALA A 297 -34.65 5.03 1.82
N VAL A 298 -35.76 5.41 1.21
CA VAL A 298 -37.05 5.62 1.86
C VAL A 298 -38.01 4.52 1.40
N TYR A 299 -38.61 3.85 2.38
CA TYR A 299 -39.65 2.86 2.11
C TYR A 299 -40.98 3.57 1.85
N LEU A 300 -41.36 3.71 0.57
CA LEU A 300 -42.52 4.55 0.21
C LEU A 300 -43.86 3.88 0.55
N ARG A 301 -43.97 2.57 0.31
CA ARG A 301 -45.23 1.81 0.46
C ARG A 301 -44.96 0.32 0.49
N HIS A 302 -45.98 -0.48 0.82
CA HIS A 302 -45.93 -1.92 0.61
C HIS A 302 -46.07 -2.30 -0.87
N PRO A 303 -45.40 -3.38 -1.33
CA PRO A 303 -45.50 -3.84 -2.71
C PRO A 303 -46.94 -4.27 -3.04
N VAL A 304 -47.47 -3.74 -4.13
CA VAL A 304 -48.83 -4.05 -4.60
C VAL A 304 -48.81 -4.66 -6.00
N ALA A 305 -49.79 -5.51 -6.30
CA ALA A 305 -50.05 -5.99 -7.65
C ALA A 305 -50.96 -4.99 -8.39
N ARG A 306 -50.52 -4.52 -9.55
CA ARG A 306 -51.29 -3.64 -10.43
C ARG A 306 -51.74 -4.44 -11.66
N ARG A 307 -52.63 -3.85 -12.47
CA ARG A 307 -53.04 -4.48 -13.73
C ARG A 307 -51.83 -4.56 -14.67
N GLY A 308 -51.35 -5.77 -14.95
CA GLY A 308 -50.26 -6.03 -15.88
C GLY A 308 -48.86 -6.14 -15.25
N GLU A 309 -48.69 -5.78 -13.98
CA GLU A 309 -47.39 -5.85 -13.29
C GLU A 309 -47.55 -6.13 -11.79
N ALA A 310 -46.58 -6.81 -11.20
CA ALA A 310 -46.46 -6.94 -9.76
C ALA A 310 -45.17 -6.26 -9.31
N GLU A 311 -45.22 -5.48 -8.23
CA GLU A 311 -44.03 -4.80 -7.73
C GLU A 311 -43.04 -5.76 -7.03
N VAL A 312 -43.47 -6.99 -6.69
CA VAL A 312 -42.61 -8.01 -6.07
C VAL A 312 -41.64 -8.59 -7.11
N PRO A 313 -40.32 -8.44 -6.93
CA PRO A 313 -39.35 -8.99 -7.87
C PRO A 313 -39.26 -10.51 -7.71
N THR A 314 -39.70 -11.24 -8.73
CA THR A 314 -39.61 -12.70 -8.80
C THR A 314 -39.15 -13.13 -10.19
N PRO A 315 -38.17 -14.05 -10.30
CA PRO A 315 -37.76 -14.61 -11.58
C PRO A 315 -38.72 -15.72 -12.08
N PHE A 316 -39.77 -16.03 -11.33
CA PHE A 316 -40.68 -17.15 -11.60
C PHE A 316 -41.99 -16.69 -12.29
N PRO A 317 -42.51 -17.49 -13.23
CA PRO A 317 -43.79 -17.21 -13.86
C PRO A 317 -44.95 -17.33 -12.86
N ILE A 318 -46.10 -16.75 -13.23
CA ILE A 318 -47.30 -16.69 -12.37
C ILE A 318 -47.79 -18.07 -11.92
N ASP A 319 -47.72 -19.08 -12.79
CA ASP A 319 -48.17 -20.44 -12.48
C ASP A 319 -47.40 -21.07 -11.31
N GLN A 320 -46.08 -20.84 -11.25
CA GLN A 320 -45.25 -21.31 -10.15
C GLN A 320 -45.57 -20.57 -8.84
N ASN A 321 -45.83 -19.27 -8.92
CA ASN A 321 -46.24 -18.49 -7.75
C ASN A 321 -47.61 -18.96 -7.21
N GLN A 322 -48.54 -19.35 -8.09
CA GLN A 322 -49.84 -19.90 -7.71
C GLN A 322 -49.72 -21.27 -7.03
N LEU A 323 -48.87 -22.16 -7.57
CA LEU A 323 -48.57 -23.46 -6.94
C LEU A 323 -47.95 -23.27 -5.54
N ALA A 324 -47.00 -22.34 -5.42
CA ALA A 324 -46.39 -21.99 -4.14
C ALA A 324 -47.44 -21.47 -3.15
N PHE A 325 -48.32 -20.57 -3.59
CA PHE A 325 -49.42 -20.05 -2.75
C PHE A 325 -50.31 -21.17 -2.21
N ASN A 326 -50.73 -22.11 -3.08
CA ASN A 326 -51.56 -23.24 -2.69
C ASN A 326 -50.87 -24.14 -1.66
N TRP A 327 -49.57 -24.42 -1.84
CA TRP A 327 -48.78 -25.17 -0.87
C TRP A 327 -48.77 -24.47 0.49
N TYR A 328 -48.48 -23.17 0.56
CA TYR A 328 -48.38 -22.46 1.83
C TYR A 328 -49.71 -22.29 2.57
N LEU A 329 -50.86 -22.33 1.88
CA LEU A 329 -52.17 -22.32 2.54
C LEU A 329 -52.38 -23.56 3.44
N ARG A 330 -51.88 -24.72 3.02
CA ARG A 330 -52.10 -26.01 3.71
C ARG A 330 -50.82 -26.62 4.30
N ARG A 331 -49.66 -26.05 3.95
CA ARG A 331 -48.31 -26.58 4.20
C ARG A 331 -48.15 -28.03 3.72
N ARG A 332 -48.84 -28.38 2.63
CA ARG A 332 -48.94 -29.70 1.98
C ARG A 332 -49.44 -29.56 0.56
#